data_AF-Q5UM08-F1
#
_entry.id   AF-Q5UM08-F1
#
_cell.length_a   1.000
_cell.length_b   1.000
_cell.length_c   1.000
_cell.angle_alpha   90.00
_cell.angle_beta   90.00
_cell.angle_gamma   90.00
#
_symmetry.space_group_name_H-M   'P 1'
#
loop_
_entity.id
_entity.type
_entity.pdbx_description
1 polymer ?
#
loop_
_entity_poly.entity_id
_entity_poly.type
_entity_poly.pdbx_seq_one_letter_code
_entity_poly.pdbx_strand_id
1 'polypeptide(L)'
;SFVLDGEGFFEMACPHLASQESSQGGSQRQQRSSSPSYQNVRGDLRRGTVFIVPAGHPVTAIASRNNNLQILCFEVNAKDNVRLPLTGKKNVVSQFEREAKELAFGVPVREVDRILLRTH
;
A
#
# COMPACT_ATOMS: atom_id res chain seq x y z
N SER A 1 -2.24 -0.08 -14.83
CA SER A 1 -3.66 -0.42 -14.72
C SER A 1 -4.52 0.57 -15.49
N PHE A 2 -5.57 0.11 -16.16
CA PHE A 2 -6.49 0.92 -16.97
C PHE A 2 -7.92 0.70 -16.48
N VAL A 3 -8.66 1.76 -16.19
CA VAL A 3 -10.05 1.68 -15.73
C VAL A 3 -10.98 1.48 -16.93
N LEU A 4 -11.63 0.32 -17.00
CA LEU A 4 -12.57 -0.04 -18.06
C LEU A 4 -13.96 0.56 -17.82
N ASP A 5 -14.42 0.53 -16.57
CA ASP A 5 -15.75 0.99 -16.17
C ASP A 5 -15.81 1.30 -14.67
N GLY A 6 -16.83 2.07 -14.28
CA GLY A 6 -17.06 2.50 -12.91
C GLY A 6 -16.22 3.70 -12.46
N GLU A 7 -16.39 4.02 -11.18
CA GLU A 7 -15.76 5.18 -10.53
C GLU A 7 -15.26 4.82 -9.14
N GLY A 8 -14.29 5.58 -8.66
CA GLY A 8 -13.71 5.38 -7.35
C GLY A 8 -12.45 6.21 -7.16
N PHE A 9 -11.56 5.75 -6.28
CA PHE A 9 -10.24 6.34 -6.10
C PHE A 9 -9.24 5.25 -5.73
N PHE A 10 -7.96 5.54 -5.88
CA PHE A 10 -6.89 4.70 -5.34
C PHE A 10 -6.05 5.47 -4.34
N GLU A 11 -5.43 4.74 -3.42
CA GLU A 11 -4.40 5.25 -2.53
C GLU A 11 -3.18 4.34 -2.59
N MET A 12 -1.99 4.92 -2.60
CA MET A 12 -0.72 4.21 -2.71
C MET A 12 0.33 4.85 -1.79
N ALA A 13 1.05 4.02 -1.05
CA ALA A 13 2.18 4.47 -0.24
C ALA A 13 3.46 4.50 -1.10
N CYS A 14 4.10 5.67 -1.20
CA CYS A 14 5.30 5.87 -2.02
C CYS A 14 6.47 6.46 -1.23
N PRO A 15 7.57 5.70 -1.00
CA PRO A 15 8.72 6.22 -0.27
C PRO A 15 9.57 7.19 -1.09
N HIS A 16 9.54 7.06 -2.43
CA HIS A 16 10.38 7.87 -3.33
C HIS A 16 9.97 9.34 -3.35
N LEU A 17 8.67 9.64 -3.32
CA LEU A 17 8.19 11.02 -3.33
C LEU A 17 8.47 11.71 -1.98
N ALA A 18 8.38 10.98 -0.88
CA ALA A 18 8.71 11.50 0.44
C ALA A 18 10.20 11.87 0.58
N SER A 19 11.08 11.16 -0.16
CA SER A 19 12.51 11.49 -0.24
C SER A 19 12.84 12.68 -1.18
N GLN A 20 11.94 12.99 -2.13
CA GLN A 20 12.11 14.11 -3.05
C GLN A 20 11.65 15.44 -2.43
N GLU A 21 10.60 15.43 -1.61
CA GLU A 21 10.15 16.64 -0.89
C GLU A 21 11.22 17.15 0.10
N SER A 22 11.96 16.24 0.74
CA SER A 22 13.04 16.61 1.67
C SER A 22 14.29 17.18 0.99
N SER A 23 14.42 17.07 -0.34
CA SER A 23 15.58 17.54 -1.10
C SER A 23 15.33 18.85 -1.87
N GLN A 24 14.10 19.36 -1.93
CA GLN A 24 13.79 20.67 -2.55
C GLN A 24 13.82 21.87 -1.57
N GLY A 25 13.84 21.62 -0.25
CA GLY A 25 14.05 22.64 0.78
C GLY A 25 15.50 22.67 1.23
N GLY A 26 16.28 23.66 0.77
CA GLY A 26 17.73 23.73 0.98
C GLY A 26 18.18 23.49 2.43
N SER A 27 19.02 22.47 2.62
CA SER A 27 20.22 22.47 3.46
C SER A 27 20.79 21.06 3.52
N GLN A 28 22.10 20.94 3.32
CA GLN A 28 22.88 19.75 3.64
C GLN A 28 22.70 19.40 5.14
N ARG A 29 21.69 18.61 5.47
CA ARG A 29 21.61 17.93 6.76
C ARG A 29 22.01 16.48 6.54
N GLN A 30 23.26 16.22 6.91
CA GLN A 30 23.81 14.98 7.45
C GLN A 30 22.90 13.77 7.30
N GLN A 31 23.41 12.75 6.61
CA GLN A 31 22.97 11.36 6.64
C GLN A 31 22.91 10.84 8.09
N ARG A 32 21.86 11.22 8.82
CA ARG A 32 21.29 10.40 9.87
C ARG A 32 20.31 9.50 9.15
N SER A 33 20.33 8.21 9.45
CA SER A 33 19.33 7.24 8.99
C SER A 33 17.93 7.69 9.43
N SER A 34 17.33 8.61 8.67
CA SER A 34 15.93 9.00 8.87
C SER A 34 15.11 7.79 8.48
N SER A 35 14.24 7.34 9.38
CA SER A 35 13.28 6.28 9.08
C SER A 35 12.61 6.54 7.74
N PRO A 36 12.43 5.53 6.88
CA PRO A 36 11.75 5.70 5.61
C PRO A 36 10.39 6.38 5.82
N SER A 37 10.15 7.49 5.14
CA SER A 37 8.85 8.16 5.09
C SER A 37 8.08 7.67 3.87
N TYR A 38 6.75 7.74 3.92
CA TYR A 38 5.88 7.35 2.82
C TYR A 38 4.93 8.50 2.49
N GLN A 39 4.89 8.88 1.21
CA GLN A 39 3.91 9.82 0.68
C GLN A 39 2.60 9.07 0.39
N ASN A 40 1.45 9.66 0.74
CA ASN A 40 0.16 9.18 0.24
C ASN A 40 -0.07 9.71 -1.19
N VAL A 41 0.04 8.84 -2.18
CA VAL A 41 -0.34 9.14 -3.56
C VAL A 41 -1.80 8.73 -3.75
N ARG A 42 -2.64 9.71 -4.03
CA ARG A 42 -4.08 9.51 -4.24
C ARG A 42 -4.50 10.05 -5.61
N GLY A 43 -5.43 9.35 -6.26
CA GLY A 43 -6.02 9.82 -7.51
C GLY A 43 -7.39 9.22 -7.76
N ASP A 44 -8.22 9.98 -8.47
CA ASP A 44 -9.58 9.57 -8.83
C ASP A 44 -9.56 8.58 -10.01
N LEU A 45 -10.41 7.56 -9.90
CA LEU A 45 -10.60 6.52 -10.92
C LEU A 45 -11.93 6.75 -11.63
N ARG A 46 -11.87 6.82 -12.95
CA ARG A 46 -13.00 6.86 -13.88
C ARG A 46 -12.58 6.16 -15.17
N ARG A 47 -13.55 5.78 -16.00
CA ARG A 47 -13.26 5.16 -17.30
C ARG A 47 -12.19 5.95 -18.08
N GLY A 48 -11.16 5.23 -18.53
CA GLY A 48 -10.02 5.82 -19.25
C GLY A 48 -8.86 6.27 -18.35
N THR A 49 -9.01 6.32 -17.03
CA THR A 49 -7.90 6.60 -16.11
C THR A 49 -6.84 5.50 -16.22
N VAL A 50 -5.58 5.90 -16.32
CA VAL A 50 -4.40 5.04 -16.22
C VAL A 50 -3.63 5.40 -14.97
N PHE A 51 -3.22 4.39 -14.21
CA PHE A 51 -2.30 4.56 -13.09
C PHE A 51 -1.28 3.42 -13.07
N ILE A 52 -0.10 3.72 -12.52
CA ILE A 52 1.04 2.81 -12.44
C ILE A 52 1.33 2.55 -10.97
N VAL A 53 1.47 1.27 -10.63
CA VAL A 53 1.89 0.82 -9.29
C VAL A 53 3.26 0.18 -9.44
N PRO A 54 4.35 0.83 -9.00
CA PRO A 54 5.66 0.23 -9.05
C PRO A 54 5.76 -0.97 -8.08
N ALA A 55 6.69 -1.88 -8.34
CA ALA A 55 6.94 -3.01 -7.46
C ALA A 55 7.22 -2.53 -6.02
N GLY A 56 6.71 -3.28 -5.04
CA GLY A 56 6.90 -2.98 -3.61
C GLY A 56 6.08 -1.80 -3.06
N HIS A 57 5.22 -1.16 -3.86
CA HIS A 57 4.37 -0.06 -3.39
C HIS A 57 3.00 -0.58 -2.94
N PRO A 58 2.64 -0.47 -1.65
CA PRO A 58 1.30 -0.79 -1.18
C PRO A 58 0.25 0.05 -1.89
N VAL A 59 -0.80 -0.59 -2.41
CA VAL A 59 -1.89 0.09 -3.12
C VAL A 59 -3.24 -0.49 -2.73
N THR A 60 -4.27 0.37 -2.70
CA THR A 60 -5.67 -0.02 -2.62
C THR A 60 -6.48 0.75 -3.67
N ALA A 61 -7.51 0.10 -4.22
CA ALA A 61 -8.47 0.73 -5.14
C ALA A 61 -9.86 0.54 -4.54
N ILE A 62 -10.61 1.64 -4.43
CA ILE A 62 -11.86 1.70 -3.70
C ILE A 62 -12.95 2.17 -4.68
N ALA A 63 -13.95 1.33 -4.91
CA ALA A 63 -15.10 1.67 -5.74
C ALA A 63 -16.02 2.66 -5.03
N SER A 64 -16.62 3.57 -5.78
CA SER A 64 -17.72 4.41 -5.31
C SER A 64 -18.94 3.54 -4.97
N ARG A 65 -19.74 3.96 -3.97
CA ARG A 65 -20.78 3.14 -3.32
C ARG A 65 -21.78 2.44 -4.25
N ASN A 66 -22.03 2.98 -5.44
CA ASN A 66 -23.14 2.55 -6.29
C ASN A 66 -22.71 1.86 -7.59
N ASN A 67 -21.41 1.74 -7.86
CA ASN A 67 -20.91 1.19 -9.12
C ASN A 67 -19.78 0.19 -8.87
N ASN A 68 -19.79 -0.92 -9.61
CA ASN A 68 -18.63 -1.78 -9.67
C ASN A 68 -17.49 -1.06 -10.38
N LEU A 69 -16.28 -1.17 -9.85
CA LEU A 69 -15.07 -0.63 -10.46
C LEU A 69 -14.35 -1.77 -11.21
N GLN A 70 -14.21 -1.63 -12.52
CA GLN A 70 -13.54 -2.62 -13.38
C GLN A 70 -12.19 -2.08 -13.85
N ILE A 71 -11.12 -2.80 -13.49
CA ILE A 71 -9.74 -2.38 -13.79
C ILE A 71 -9.02 -3.51 -14.53
N LEU A 72 -8.46 -3.20 -15.69
CA LEU A 72 -7.54 -4.07 -16.41
C LEU A 72 -6.10 -3.82 -15.93
N CYS A 73 -5.44 -4.86 -15.44
CA CYS A 73 -4.07 -4.79 -14.94
C CYS A 73 -3.11 -5.51 -15.88
N PHE A 74 -2.12 -4.79 -16.39
CA PHE A 74 -0.97 -5.38 -17.10
C PHE A 74 0.18 -5.50 -16.12
N GLU A 75 0.60 -6.73 -15.82
CA GLU A 75 1.75 -7.00 -14.96
C GLU A 75 3.03 -7.11 -15.79
N VAL A 76 4.00 -6.25 -15.52
CA VAL A 76 5.33 -6.24 -16.15
C VAL A 76 6.31 -6.92 -15.20
N ASN A 77 7.25 -7.72 -15.75
CA ASN A 77 8.15 -8.58 -14.96
C ASN A 77 7.39 -9.53 -14.04
N ALA A 78 6.29 -10.11 -14.54
CA ALA A 78 5.35 -10.89 -13.76
C ALA A 78 5.85 -12.29 -13.34
N LYS A 79 6.98 -12.76 -13.91
CA LYS A 79 7.54 -14.06 -13.54
C LYS A 79 7.92 -14.01 -12.06
N ASP A 80 7.39 -14.98 -11.29
CA ASP A 80 7.59 -15.10 -9.84
C ASP A 80 7.07 -13.89 -9.02
N ASN A 81 6.19 -13.06 -9.61
CA ASN A 81 5.54 -11.96 -8.90
C ASN A 81 4.51 -12.50 -7.91
N VAL A 82 4.60 -12.04 -6.65
CA VAL A 82 3.68 -12.45 -5.57
C VAL A 82 2.98 -11.23 -5.01
N ARG A 83 1.66 -11.33 -4.82
CA ARG A 83 0.87 -10.32 -4.10
C ARG A 83 0.85 -10.66 -2.62
N LEU A 84 1.24 -9.72 -1.78
CA LEU A 84 1.22 -9.83 -0.32
C LEU A 84 0.11 -8.93 0.24
N PRO A 85 -1.06 -9.48 0.62
CA PRO A 85 -2.11 -8.68 1.23
C PRO A 85 -1.65 -8.15 2.60
N LEU A 86 -1.90 -6.86 2.85
CA LEU A 86 -1.57 -6.22 4.14
C LEU A 86 -2.73 -6.28 5.15
N THR A 87 -3.92 -6.64 4.70
CA THR A 87 -5.14 -6.76 5.52
C THR A 87 -6.02 -7.91 5.04
N GLY A 88 -7.08 -8.23 5.79
CA GLY A 88 -7.99 -9.35 5.55
C GLY A 88 -7.47 -10.67 6.12
N LYS A 89 -8.29 -11.73 6.05
CA LYS A 89 -8.02 -13.02 6.70
C LYS A 89 -6.70 -13.69 6.31
N LYS A 90 -6.22 -13.46 5.08
CA LYS A 90 -4.95 -14.02 4.54
C LYS A 90 -3.94 -12.91 4.26
N ASN A 91 -3.52 -12.19 5.29
CA ASN A 91 -2.52 -11.12 5.18
C ASN A 91 -1.12 -11.58 5.62
N VAL A 92 -0.08 -10.80 5.29
CA VAL A 92 1.31 -11.12 5.61
C VAL A 92 1.59 -11.21 7.12
N VAL A 93 0.92 -10.39 7.95
CA VAL A 93 1.08 -10.42 9.42
C VAL A 93 0.56 -11.72 10.01
N SER A 94 -0.41 -12.37 9.35
CA SER A 94 -0.91 -13.69 9.79
C SER A 94 0.16 -14.79 9.76
N GLN A 95 1.23 -14.60 8.99
CA GLN A 95 2.35 -15.55 8.86
C GLN A 95 3.46 -15.31 9.88
N PHE A 96 3.40 -14.21 10.63
CA PHE A 96 4.43 -13.90 11.62
C PHE A 96 4.25 -14.76 12.86
N GLU A 97 5.39 -15.17 13.45
CA GLU A 97 5.43 -15.80 14.76
C GLU A 97 4.88 -14.84 15.83
N ARG A 98 4.42 -15.41 16.94
CA ARG A 98 3.78 -14.67 18.04
C ARG A 98 4.70 -13.56 18.56
N GLU A 99 5.96 -13.90 18.81
CA GLU A 99 6.97 -13.01 19.37
C GLU A 99 7.32 -11.91 18.36
N ALA A 100 7.39 -12.22 17.07
CA ALA A 100 7.62 -11.25 16.01
C ALA A 100 6.50 -10.20 15.93
N LYS A 101 5.24 -10.60 16.10
CA LYS A 101 4.11 -9.66 16.18
C LYS A 101 4.22 -8.74 17.39
N GLU A 102 4.52 -9.29 18.57
CA GLU A 102 4.66 -8.51 19.80
C GLU A 102 5.80 -7.48 19.70
N LEU A 103 6.95 -7.88 19.12
CA LEU A 103 8.08 -6.99 18.90
C LEU A 103 7.81 -5.93 17.83
N ALA A 104 7.17 -6.29 16.71
CA ALA A 104 6.92 -5.37 15.61
C ALA A 104 5.92 -4.26 15.97
N PHE A 105 4.90 -4.59 16.76
CA PHE A 105 3.82 -3.66 17.09
C PHE A 105 3.89 -3.09 18.52
N GLY A 106 4.76 -3.65 19.38
CA GLY A 106 4.95 -3.17 20.76
C GLY A 106 3.73 -3.41 21.67
N VAL A 107 2.83 -4.30 21.29
CA VAL A 107 1.60 -4.63 22.04
C VAL A 107 1.41 -6.16 22.11
N PRO A 108 0.65 -6.69 23.07
CA PRO A 108 0.44 -8.14 23.19
C PRO A 108 -0.16 -8.76 21.92
N VAL A 109 0.23 -10.00 21.59
CA VAL A 109 -0.21 -10.65 20.33
C VAL A 109 -1.73 -10.74 20.21
N ARG A 110 -2.42 -10.91 21.35
CA ARG A 110 -3.89 -10.99 21.40
C ARG A 110 -4.54 -9.72 20.87
N GLU A 111 -3.90 -8.57 21.08
CA GLU A 111 -4.36 -7.28 20.56
C GLU A 111 -4.08 -7.15 19.06
N VAL A 112 -2.88 -7.54 18.61
CA VAL A 112 -2.51 -7.58 17.19
C VAL A 112 -3.50 -8.47 16.41
N ASP A 113 -3.72 -9.70 16.87
CA ASP A 113 -4.59 -10.66 16.22
C ASP A 113 -6.05 -10.20 16.22
N ARG A 114 -6.51 -9.57 17.31
CA ARG A 114 -7.87 -9.00 17.40
C ARG A 114 -8.12 -7.92 16.34
N ILE A 115 -7.11 -7.11 16.00
CA ILE A 115 -7.25 -5.99 15.08
C ILE A 115 -7.01 -6.44 13.63
N LEU A 116 -5.91 -7.16 13.39
CA LEU A 116 -5.43 -7.44 12.04
C LEU A 116 -5.90 -8.78 11.48
N LEU A 117 -6.33 -9.73 12.32
CA LEU A 117 -6.73 -11.07 11.89
C LEU A 117 -8.23 -11.35 12.03
N ARG A 118 -9.01 -10.38 12.53
CA ARG A 118 -10.45 -10.54 12.80
C ARG A 118 -11.36 -10.01 11.69
N THR A 119 -10.82 -9.60 10.55
CA THR A 119 -11.64 -9.07 9.44
C THR A 119 -12.57 -10.17 8.89
N HIS A 120 -13.88 -9.92 8.96
CA HIS A 120 -14.95 -10.74 8.38
C HIS A 120 -15.00 -10.61 6.86
#